data_AF-A0A147EZU5-F1
#
_entry.id   AF-A0A147EZU5-F1
#
_cell.length_a   1.000
_cell.length_b   1.000
_cell.length_c   1.000
_cell.angle_alpha   90.00
_cell.angle_beta   90.00
_cell.angle_gamma   90.00
#
_symmetry.space_group_name_H-M   'P 1'
#
loop_
_entity.id
_entity.type
_entity.pdbx_description
1 polymer ?
#
loop_
_entity_poly.entity_id
_entity_poly.type
_entity_poly.pdbx_seq_one_letter_code
_entity_poly.pdbx_strand_id
1 'polypeptide(L)'
;MAHTVCVASGCTSPVDAKAPLDLCDWHLAVAADWAGAHDGVTDLLPSPCGLCGSRLGVRWPSGWICAVCEWRVGDPVDGELPPPRVDVVYYLRFEDRVKIGTTAQPRQRLRVLWHDQLLAFERGDRLVERRRHDQFAEERFARTEWFRLSETLAAHIDAVRAGSEDPWQQFARWTSEALARRGA
;
A
#
# COMPACT_ATOMS: atom_id res chain seq x y z
N MET A 1 -26.75 -35.55 13.77
CA MET A 1 -26.94 -36.50 12.65
C MET A 1 -26.86 -35.66 11.39
N ALA A 2 -25.95 -35.95 10.47
CA ALA A 2 -25.87 -35.18 9.22
C ALA A 2 -27.18 -35.33 8.45
N HIS A 3 -27.78 -34.22 8.05
CA HIS A 3 -29.01 -34.26 7.27
C HIS A 3 -28.64 -34.59 5.82
N THR A 4 -29.31 -35.58 5.22
CA THR A 4 -29.09 -35.94 3.82
C THR A 4 -29.73 -34.96 2.84
N VAL A 5 -30.55 -34.04 3.35
CA VAL A 5 -31.29 -33.03 2.60
C VAL A 5 -31.02 -31.66 3.22
N CYS A 6 -30.90 -30.65 2.35
CA CYS A 6 -30.61 -29.28 2.74
C CYS A 6 -31.64 -28.74 3.75
N VAL A 7 -31.15 -28.08 4.80
CA VAL A 7 -32.02 -27.49 5.84
C VAL A 7 -32.67 -26.17 5.44
N ALA A 8 -32.28 -25.58 4.30
CA ALA A 8 -32.89 -24.36 3.81
C ALA A 8 -34.38 -24.60 3.49
N SER A 9 -35.24 -23.71 3.98
CA SER A 9 -36.69 -23.84 3.85
C SER A 9 -37.13 -24.04 2.40
N GLY A 10 -37.83 -25.16 2.14
CA GLY A 10 -38.35 -25.49 0.81
C GLY A 10 -37.30 -26.10 -0.15
N CYS A 11 -36.05 -26.26 0.28
CA CYS A 11 -35.03 -26.95 -0.50
C CYS A 11 -35.11 -28.47 -0.28
N THR A 12 -35.08 -29.23 -1.35
CA THR A 12 -35.04 -30.71 -1.32
C THR A 12 -33.73 -31.26 -1.88
N SER A 13 -32.76 -30.39 -2.15
CA SER A 13 -31.46 -30.79 -2.73
C SER A 13 -30.64 -31.60 -1.71
N PRO A 14 -29.85 -32.58 -2.18
CA PRO A 14 -28.96 -33.34 -1.32
C PRO A 14 -27.84 -32.46 -0.74
N VAL A 15 -27.33 -32.88 0.42
CA VAL A 15 -26.15 -32.28 1.07
C VAL A 15 -24.94 -33.17 0.78
N ASP A 16 -23.80 -32.58 0.39
CA ASP A 16 -22.53 -33.33 0.31
C ASP A 16 -22.13 -33.80 1.71
N ALA A 17 -21.75 -35.07 1.85
CA ALA A 17 -21.31 -35.64 3.13
C ALA A 17 -20.09 -34.92 3.75
N LYS A 18 -19.33 -34.16 2.95
CA LYS A 18 -18.19 -33.34 3.37
C LYS A 18 -18.56 -31.89 3.66
N ALA A 19 -19.81 -31.48 3.41
CA ALA A 19 -20.25 -30.13 3.68
C ALA A 19 -20.11 -29.82 5.19
N PRO A 20 -19.55 -28.66 5.56
CA PRO A 20 -19.38 -28.29 6.97
C PRO A 20 -20.71 -27.93 7.66
N LEU A 21 -21.75 -27.68 6.87
CA LEU A 21 -23.11 -27.37 7.30
C LEU A 21 -24.07 -28.20 6.45
N ASP A 22 -25.27 -28.48 6.98
CA ASP A 22 -26.32 -29.22 6.29
C ASP A 22 -27.02 -28.40 5.18
N LEU A 23 -26.24 -27.78 4.30
CA LEU A 23 -26.67 -26.98 3.16
C LEU A 23 -26.20 -27.65 1.86
N CYS A 24 -27.03 -27.63 0.81
CA CYS A 24 -26.60 -28.07 -0.51
C CYS A 24 -25.60 -27.08 -1.11
N ASP A 25 -24.84 -27.50 -2.12
CA ASP A 25 -23.79 -26.70 -2.77
C ASP A 25 -24.27 -25.31 -3.21
N TRP A 26 -25.48 -25.21 -3.76
CA TRP A 26 -26.05 -23.93 -4.17
C TRP A 26 -26.30 -22.99 -2.98
N HIS A 27 -26.87 -23.50 -1.88
CA HIS A 27 -27.11 -22.67 -0.69
C HIS A 27 -25.81 -22.31 0.05
N LEU A 28 -24.79 -23.18 -0.01
CA LEU A 28 -23.45 -22.84 0.46
C LEU A 28 -22.85 -21.71 -0.39
N ALA A 29 -23.01 -21.76 -1.72
CA ALA A 29 -22.56 -20.69 -2.60
C ALA A 29 -23.29 -19.37 -2.31
N VAL A 30 -24.62 -19.39 -2.16
CA VAL A 30 -25.40 -18.18 -1.78
C VAL A 30 -24.97 -17.62 -0.43
N ALA A 31 -24.72 -18.48 0.56
CA ALA A 31 -24.23 -18.03 1.88
C ALA A 31 -22.81 -17.43 1.77
N ALA A 32 -21.94 -18.02 0.97
CA ALA A 32 -20.60 -17.51 0.71
C ALA A 32 -20.63 -16.15 -0.01
N ASP A 33 -21.49 -15.99 -1.02
CA ASP A 33 -21.68 -14.71 -1.72
C ASP A 33 -22.22 -13.63 -0.78
N TRP A 34 -23.17 -13.96 0.09
CA TRP A 34 -23.70 -13.04 1.08
C TRP A 34 -22.62 -12.60 2.10
N ALA A 35 -21.81 -13.53 2.58
CA ALA A 35 -20.68 -13.21 3.46
C ALA A 35 -19.62 -12.34 2.74
N GLY A 36 -19.27 -12.70 1.50
CA GLY A 36 -18.33 -11.95 0.66
C GLY A 36 -18.82 -10.56 0.26
N ALA A 37 -20.12 -10.27 0.35
CA ALA A 37 -20.66 -8.93 0.16
C ALA A 37 -20.37 -7.99 1.35
N HIS A 38 -19.88 -8.51 2.47
CA HIS A 38 -19.61 -7.74 3.69
C HIS A 38 -18.16 -7.85 4.15
N ASP A 39 -17.55 -9.03 3.99
CA ASP A 39 -16.17 -9.31 4.36
C ASP A 39 -15.25 -9.30 3.13
N GLY A 40 -14.03 -8.84 3.29
CA GLY A 40 -13.06 -8.63 2.21
C GLY A 40 -13.35 -7.39 1.33
N VAL A 41 -14.43 -6.65 1.61
CA VAL A 41 -14.83 -5.47 0.84
C VAL A 41 -14.08 -4.22 1.30
N THR A 42 -13.64 -3.39 0.34
CA THR A 42 -13.10 -2.07 0.63
C THR A 42 -14.22 -1.06 0.87
N ASP A 43 -14.17 -0.36 1.99
CA ASP A 43 -15.16 0.65 2.40
C ASP A 43 -14.50 1.73 3.29
N LEU A 44 -15.27 2.71 3.76
CA LEU A 44 -14.82 3.75 4.67
C LEU A 44 -14.48 3.18 6.04
N LEU A 45 -13.29 3.53 6.53
CA LEU A 45 -12.91 3.25 7.90
C LEU A 45 -13.77 4.03 8.90
N PRO A 46 -14.05 3.46 10.09
CA PRO A 46 -14.78 4.15 11.17
C PRO A 46 -14.09 5.45 11.63
N SER A 47 -12.77 5.53 11.47
CA SER A 47 -11.95 6.72 11.70
C SER A 47 -10.75 6.72 10.73
N PRO A 48 -10.12 7.88 10.46
CA PRO A 48 -8.89 7.90 9.69
C PRO A 48 -7.83 6.98 10.30
N CYS A 49 -7.11 6.23 9.46
CA CYS A 49 -6.04 5.33 9.89
C CYS A 49 -5.03 6.10 10.75
N GLY A 50 -4.82 5.64 12.00
CA GLY A 50 -3.88 6.28 12.93
C GLY A 50 -2.43 6.33 12.45
N LEU A 51 -2.09 5.50 11.46
CA LEU A 51 -0.76 5.47 10.86
C LEU A 51 -0.63 6.38 9.63
N CYS A 52 -1.40 6.11 8.56
CA CYS A 52 -1.22 6.81 7.29
C CYS A 52 -2.27 7.90 7.02
N GLY A 53 -3.30 8.02 7.86
CA GLY A 53 -4.41 8.97 7.71
C GLY A 53 -5.44 8.59 6.63
N SER A 54 -5.28 7.46 5.94
CA SER A 54 -6.26 6.98 4.95
C SER A 54 -7.65 6.81 5.57
N ARG A 55 -8.69 7.04 4.78
CA ARG A 55 -10.09 6.79 5.15
C ARG A 55 -10.64 5.50 4.56
N LEU A 56 -9.85 4.77 3.77
CA LEU A 56 -10.25 3.52 3.13
C LEU A 56 -9.67 2.32 3.88
N GLY A 57 -10.50 1.29 4.05
CA GLY A 57 -10.13 0.05 4.72
C GLY A 57 -10.83 -1.16 4.12
N VAL A 58 -10.30 -2.33 4.39
CA VAL A 58 -10.90 -3.62 4.06
C VAL A 58 -11.51 -4.20 5.33
N ARG A 59 -12.79 -4.57 5.25
CA ARG A 59 -13.53 -5.16 6.38
C ARG A 59 -13.27 -6.65 6.45
N TRP A 60 -12.91 -7.17 7.62
CA TRP A 60 -12.84 -8.60 7.89
C TRP A 60 -13.67 -8.94 9.14
N PRO A 61 -14.04 -10.22 9.35
CA PRO A 61 -14.72 -10.64 10.58
C PRO A 61 -13.94 -10.27 11.85
N SER A 62 -12.61 -10.29 11.79
CA SER A 62 -11.71 -9.95 12.90
C SER A 62 -11.47 -8.46 13.10
N GLY A 63 -11.99 -7.60 12.22
CA GLY A 63 -11.83 -6.14 12.27
C GLY A 63 -11.42 -5.51 10.95
N TRP A 64 -10.96 -4.26 11.03
CA TRP A 64 -10.58 -3.46 9.86
C TRP A 64 -9.07 -3.45 9.62
N ILE A 65 -8.68 -3.51 8.35
CA ILE A 65 -7.31 -3.28 7.89
C ILE A 65 -7.31 -2.05 6.99
N CYS A 66 -6.36 -1.14 7.16
CA CYS A 66 -6.21 0.00 6.26
C CYS A 66 -5.87 -0.47 4.84
N ALA A 67 -6.64 -0.05 3.83
CA ALA A 67 -6.43 -0.48 2.44
C ALA A 67 -5.15 0.12 1.80
N VAL A 68 -4.54 1.10 2.47
CA VAL A 68 -3.32 1.77 2.00
C VAL A 68 -2.07 1.18 2.65
N CYS A 69 -2.04 1.15 3.97
CA CYS A 69 -0.84 0.78 4.73
C CYS A 69 -0.94 -0.57 5.43
N GLU A 70 -2.07 -1.27 5.31
CA GLU A 70 -2.29 -2.60 5.87
C GLU A 70 -2.21 -2.68 7.42
N TRP A 71 -2.25 -1.52 8.09
CA TRP A 71 -2.35 -1.44 9.55
C TRP A 71 -3.71 -1.94 10.03
N ARG A 72 -3.72 -2.79 11.07
CA ARG A 72 -4.97 -3.20 11.74
C ARG A 72 -5.51 -2.05 12.56
N VAL A 73 -6.68 -1.56 12.17
CA VAL A 73 -7.30 -0.39 12.82
C VAL A 73 -7.72 -0.75 14.24
N GLY A 74 -7.30 0.07 15.20
CA GLY A 74 -7.51 -0.14 16.63
C GLY A 74 -6.26 -0.64 17.36
N ASP A 75 -5.29 -1.19 16.65
CA ASP A 75 -4.00 -1.55 17.26
C ASP A 75 -3.28 -0.26 17.71
N PRO A 76 -2.58 -0.28 18.86
CA PRO A 76 -1.88 0.88 19.39
C PRO A 76 -0.72 1.26 18.47
N VAL A 77 -0.65 2.54 18.10
CA VAL A 77 0.56 3.13 17.56
C VAL A 77 1.34 3.62 18.76
N ASP A 78 2.38 2.88 19.17
CA ASP A 78 3.20 3.27 20.31
C ASP A 78 3.85 4.64 20.05
N GLY A 79 3.33 5.66 20.73
CA GLY A 79 3.69 7.06 20.52
C GLY A 79 4.91 7.51 21.33
N GLU A 80 5.44 6.64 22.20
CA GLU A 80 6.61 6.95 23.01
C GLU A 80 7.91 6.92 22.19
N LEU A 81 7.93 6.20 21.07
CA LEU A 81 9.05 6.13 20.16
C LEU A 81 8.87 7.06 18.95
N PRO A 82 9.93 7.74 18.49
CA PRO A 82 9.86 8.51 17.25
C PRO A 82 9.44 7.59 16.10
N PRO A 83 8.65 8.08 15.11
CA PRO A 83 8.20 7.28 13.97
C PRO A 83 9.34 6.51 13.30
N PRO A 84 9.09 5.33 12.71
CA PRO A 84 10.14 4.61 12.00
C PRO A 84 10.77 5.47 10.92
N ARG A 85 12.10 5.50 10.92
CA ARG A 85 12.84 6.15 9.85
C ARG A 85 12.75 5.28 8.61
N VAL A 86 12.07 5.80 7.58
CA VAL A 86 12.04 5.24 6.24
C VAL A 86 12.69 6.24 5.31
N ASP A 87 13.94 5.98 4.92
CA ASP A 87 14.65 6.80 3.94
C ASP A 87 14.19 6.45 2.53
N VAL A 88 13.93 7.48 1.73
CA VAL A 88 13.59 7.34 0.32
C VAL A 88 14.45 8.27 -0.54
N VAL A 89 14.74 7.81 -1.74
CA VAL A 89 15.14 8.64 -2.88
C VAL A 89 13.87 9.03 -3.64
N TYR A 90 13.68 10.32 -3.89
CA TYR A 90 12.54 10.85 -4.63
C TYR A 90 12.95 11.30 -6.03
N TYR A 91 12.01 11.17 -6.96
CA TYR A 91 12.12 11.64 -8.33
C TYR A 91 11.02 12.69 -8.55
N LEU A 92 11.39 13.97 -8.60
CA LEU A 92 10.44 15.07 -8.84
C LEU A 92 10.61 15.63 -10.24
N ARG A 93 9.52 15.76 -10.98
CA ARG A 93 9.54 16.42 -12.28
C ARG A 93 9.34 17.93 -12.13
N PHE A 94 10.09 18.67 -12.92
CA PHE A 94 9.81 20.07 -13.25
C PHE A 94 10.13 20.29 -14.72
N GLU A 95 9.12 20.61 -15.52
CA GLU A 95 9.21 20.72 -16.98
C GLU A 95 9.83 19.47 -17.65
N ASP A 96 11.00 19.61 -18.27
CA ASP A 96 11.78 18.58 -18.97
C ASP A 96 12.88 17.96 -18.09
N ARG A 97 12.84 18.24 -16.78
CA ARG A 97 13.89 17.86 -15.82
C ARG A 97 13.32 17.03 -14.68
N VAL A 98 14.18 16.21 -14.11
CA VAL A 98 13.92 15.44 -12.91
C VAL A 98 14.94 15.80 -11.85
N LYS A 99 14.47 16.10 -10.65
CA LYS A 99 15.29 16.20 -9.45
C LYS A 99 15.36 14.84 -8.77
N ILE A 100 16.56 14.36 -8.52
CA ILE A 100 16.82 13.15 -7.74
C ILE A 100 17.44 13.56 -6.41
N GLY A 101 16.75 13.29 -5.31
CA GLY A 101 17.29 13.57 -3.97
C GLY A 101 16.81 12.59 -2.92
N THR A 102 17.35 12.63 -1.71
CA THR A 102 16.92 11.75 -0.60
C THR A 102 16.30 12.50 0.58
N THR A 103 15.43 11.82 1.34
CA THR A 103 14.87 12.31 2.60
C THR A 103 14.26 11.18 3.45
N ALA A 104 14.26 11.33 4.77
CA ALA A 104 13.46 10.52 5.70
C ALA A 104 12.08 11.14 5.99
N GLN A 105 11.82 12.37 5.54
CA GLN A 105 10.61 13.14 5.86
C GLN A 105 9.99 13.72 4.57
N PRO A 106 9.45 12.86 3.68
CA PRO A 106 9.06 13.29 2.34
C PRO A 106 7.99 14.36 2.33
N ARG A 107 6.98 14.27 3.22
CA ARG A 107 5.92 15.28 3.31
C ARG A 107 6.46 16.67 3.66
N GLN A 108 7.42 16.77 4.57
CA GLN A 108 8.02 18.05 4.92
C GLN A 108 8.95 18.55 3.82
N ARG A 109 9.79 17.67 3.26
CA ARG A 109 10.76 18.03 2.23
C ARG A 109 10.09 18.49 0.93
N LEU A 110 9.08 17.77 0.46
CA LEU A 110 8.43 18.04 -0.82
C LEU A 110 7.54 19.29 -0.80
N ARG A 111 7.01 19.68 0.37
CA ARG A 111 6.21 20.91 0.52
C ARG A 111 6.97 22.21 0.20
N VAL A 112 8.29 22.21 0.33
CA VAL A 112 9.13 23.39 0.11
C VAL A 112 9.86 23.35 -1.23
N LEU A 113 9.74 22.26 -1.99
CA LEU A 113 10.37 22.10 -3.29
C LEU A 113 9.37 22.43 -4.39
N TRP A 114 9.76 23.30 -5.31
CA TRP A 114 9.00 23.54 -6.53
C TRP A 114 9.09 22.31 -7.44
N HIS A 115 7.94 21.75 -7.82
CA HIS A 115 7.83 20.62 -8.72
C HIS A 115 6.42 20.56 -9.31
N ASP A 116 6.29 19.97 -10.49
CA ASP A 116 4.99 19.74 -11.14
C ASP A 116 4.40 18.39 -10.72
N GLN A 117 5.26 17.39 -10.52
CA GLN A 117 4.84 16.02 -10.26
C GLN A 117 5.87 15.26 -9.42
N LEU A 118 5.40 14.49 -8.44
CA LEU A 118 6.18 13.43 -7.81
C LEU A 118 6.05 12.17 -8.67
N LEU A 119 7.15 11.74 -9.29
CA LEU A 119 7.16 10.59 -10.19
C LEU A 119 7.28 9.29 -9.41
N ALA A 120 8.22 9.19 -8.46
CA ALA A 120 8.48 7.96 -7.73
C ALA A 120 9.16 8.19 -6.38
N PHE A 121 9.01 7.21 -5.49
CA PHE A 121 9.93 6.96 -4.39
C PHE A 121 10.67 5.64 -4.61
N GLU A 122 11.95 5.62 -4.26
CA GLU A 122 12.76 4.42 -4.18
C GLU A 122 13.26 4.28 -2.74
N ARG A 123 13.11 3.10 -2.14
CA ARG A 123 13.66 2.82 -0.79
C ARG A 123 15.17 3.00 -0.81
N GLY A 124 15.71 3.87 0.04
CA GLY A 124 17.14 4.13 0.07
C GLY A 124 17.53 5.46 0.69
N ASP A 125 18.77 5.50 1.19
CA ASP A 125 19.36 6.68 1.81
C ASP A 125 20.32 7.42 0.83
N ARG A 126 21.24 8.20 1.40
CA ARG A 126 22.31 8.92 0.70
C ARG A 126 23.16 8.04 -0.23
N LEU A 127 23.34 6.75 0.07
CA LEU A 127 24.11 5.84 -0.78
C LEU A 127 23.36 5.49 -2.06
N VAL A 128 22.05 5.29 -1.96
CA VAL A 128 21.20 5.06 -3.14
C VAL A 128 21.10 6.33 -3.97
N GLU A 129 20.91 7.50 -3.33
CA GLU A 129 20.93 8.80 -4.02
C GLU A 129 22.21 8.98 -4.83
N ARG A 130 23.38 8.79 -4.20
CA ARG A 130 24.68 8.90 -4.86
C ARG A 130 24.79 7.93 -6.04
N ARG A 131 24.38 6.68 -5.86
CA ARG A 131 24.38 5.69 -6.94
C ARG A 131 23.54 6.13 -8.12
N ARG A 132 22.36 6.73 -7.90
CA ARG A 132 21.51 7.27 -8.98
C ARG A 132 22.14 8.49 -9.63
N HIS A 133 22.77 9.36 -8.85
CA HIS A 133 23.53 10.50 -9.38
C HIS A 133 24.69 10.07 -10.27
N ASP A 134 25.39 8.99 -9.91
CA ASP A 134 26.50 8.43 -10.69
C ASP A 134 25.97 7.68 -11.92
N GLN A 135 24.87 6.93 -11.78
CA GLN A 135 24.23 6.20 -12.87
C GLN A 135 23.72 7.13 -13.98
N PHE A 136 23.12 8.27 -13.62
CA PHE A 136 22.56 9.25 -14.56
C PHE A 136 23.47 10.47 -14.73
N ALA A 137 24.78 10.29 -14.59
CA ALA A 137 25.73 11.39 -14.68
C ALA A 137 25.71 12.10 -16.05
N GLU A 138 25.40 11.37 -17.13
CA GLU A 138 25.28 11.93 -18.48
C GLU A 138 24.07 12.86 -18.64
N GLU A 139 22.97 12.57 -17.94
CA GLU A 139 21.78 13.43 -17.90
C GLU A 139 21.90 14.60 -16.92
N ARG A 140 22.89 14.57 -16.03
CA ARG A 140 23.00 15.49 -14.91
C ARG A 140 23.42 16.89 -15.37
N PHE A 141 22.69 17.90 -14.93
CA PHE A 141 23.08 19.30 -15.15
C PHE A 141 24.25 19.66 -14.22
N ALA A 142 25.47 19.46 -14.71
CA ALA A 142 26.72 19.71 -13.99
C ALA A 142 26.70 19.04 -12.59
N ARG A 143 26.95 19.82 -11.53
CA ARG A 143 27.00 19.32 -10.13
C ARG A 143 25.68 19.49 -9.37
N THR A 144 24.57 19.75 -10.06
CA THR A 144 23.27 19.97 -9.43
C THR A 144 22.57 18.64 -9.10
N GLU A 145 21.39 18.69 -8.47
CA GLU A 145 20.53 17.52 -8.27
C GLU A 145 19.49 17.36 -9.40
N TRP A 146 19.64 18.11 -10.49
CA TRP A 146 18.74 18.10 -11.63
C TRP A 146 19.33 17.30 -12.79
N PHE A 147 18.46 16.56 -13.46
CA PHE A 147 18.77 15.66 -14.56
C PHE A 147 17.80 15.92 -15.70
N ARG A 148 18.25 15.81 -16.95
CA ARG A 148 17.36 15.81 -18.12
C ARG A 148 16.48 14.56 -18.06
N LEU A 149 15.19 14.69 -18.34
CA LEU A 149 14.30 13.54 -18.49
C LEU A 149 14.62 12.79 -19.79
N SER A 150 15.56 11.83 -19.72
CA SER A 150 15.91 10.92 -20.82
C SER A 150 15.00 9.69 -20.84
N GLU A 151 14.99 8.97 -21.96
CA GLU A 151 14.32 7.67 -22.06
C GLU A 151 14.87 6.68 -21.02
N THR A 152 16.19 6.68 -20.80
CA THR A 152 16.85 5.84 -19.79
C THR A 152 16.36 6.16 -18.37
N LEU A 153 16.28 7.45 -18.02
CA LEU A 153 15.80 7.87 -16.70
C LEU A 153 14.30 7.58 -16.53
N ALA A 154 13.49 7.81 -17.58
CA ALA A 154 12.08 7.48 -17.57
C ALA A 154 11.84 5.98 -17.34
N ALA A 155 12.55 5.12 -18.08
CA ALA A 155 12.45 3.67 -17.93
C ALA A 155 12.86 3.19 -16.52
N HIS A 156 13.88 3.81 -15.93
CA HIS A 156 14.27 3.52 -14.54
C HIS A 156 13.17 3.93 -13.55
N ILE A 157 12.59 5.12 -13.73
CA ILE A 157 11.50 5.61 -12.88
C ILE A 157 10.29 4.66 -12.97
N ASP A 158 9.93 4.21 -14.17
CA ASP A 158 8.85 3.24 -14.36
C ASP A 158 9.14 1.90 -13.68
N ALA A 159 10.39 1.42 -13.75
CA ALA A 159 10.82 0.22 -13.03
C ALA A 159 10.74 0.37 -11.51
N VAL A 160 11.11 1.54 -10.97
CA VAL A 160 10.98 1.85 -9.53
C VAL A 160 9.52 1.86 -9.08
N ARG A 161 8.61 2.35 -9.94
CA ARG A 161 7.16 2.39 -9.67
C ARG A 161 6.47 1.03 -9.82
N ALA A 162 7.16 0.00 -10.32
CA ALA A 162 6.56 -1.30 -10.56
C ALA A 162 5.87 -1.82 -9.28
N GLY A 163 4.54 -1.98 -9.35
CA GLY A 163 3.70 -2.45 -8.25
C GLY A 163 2.95 -1.37 -7.45
N SER A 164 3.14 -0.07 -7.71
CA SER A 164 2.29 1.00 -7.16
C SER A 164 2.34 2.27 -8.00
N GLU A 165 1.19 2.70 -8.52
CA GLU A 165 1.12 3.94 -9.32
C GLU A 165 1.26 5.21 -8.48
N ASP A 166 0.92 5.14 -7.19
CA ASP A 166 0.95 6.26 -6.24
C ASP A 166 2.14 6.12 -5.26
N PRO A 167 3.20 6.94 -5.40
CA PRO A 167 4.35 6.91 -4.50
C PRO A 167 3.98 7.04 -3.02
N TRP A 168 2.92 7.79 -2.69
CA TRP A 168 2.51 7.98 -1.29
C TRP A 168 1.93 6.71 -0.67
N GLN A 169 1.23 5.89 -1.45
CA GLN A 169 0.76 4.59 -0.97
C GLN A 169 1.94 3.66 -0.70
N GLN A 170 2.93 3.65 -1.58
CA GLN A 170 4.13 2.85 -1.39
C GLN A 170 4.91 3.25 -0.13
N PHE A 171 5.10 4.56 0.09
CA PHE A 171 5.72 5.07 1.32
C PHE A 171 4.91 4.73 2.58
N ALA A 172 3.57 4.80 2.52
CA ALA A 172 2.70 4.45 3.63
C ALA A 172 2.80 2.95 4.01
N ARG A 173 2.84 2.05 3.02
CA ARG A 173 3.09 0.61 3.24
C ARG A 173 4.42 0.37 3.93
N TRP A 174 5.47 1.00 3.41
CA TRP A 174 6.81 0.87 4.00
C TRP A 174 6.90 1.37 5.44
N THR A 175 6.14 2.40 5.77
CA THR A 175 6.05 2.94 7.14
C THR A 175 5.33 1.97 8.07
N SER A 176 4.25 1.34 7.59
CA SER A 176 3.54 0.29 8.35
C SER A 176 4.40 -0.93 8.60
N GLU A 177 5.10 -1.43 7.58
CA GLU A 177 6.05 -2.54 7.75
C GLU A 177 7.11 -2.22 8.81
N ALA A 178 7.64 -0.99 8.81
CA ALA A 178 8.65 -0.58 9.77
C ALA A 178 8.11 -0.43 11.21
N LEU A 179 6.83 -0.05 11.38
CA LEU A 179 6.17 -0.07 12.68
C LEU A 179 5.87 -1.48 13.16
N ALA A 180 5.33 -2.34 12.30
CA ALA A 180 5.02 -3.72 12.64
C ALA A 180 6.26 -4.48 13.14
N ARG A 181 7.43 -4.22 12.56
CA ARG A 181 8.72 -4.78 13.01
C ARG A 181 9.19 -4.32 14.39
N ARG A 182 8.64 -3.22 14.92
CA ARG A 182 8.99 -2.71 16.26
C ARG A 182 8.11 -3.28 17.37
N GLY A 183 6.89 -3.70 17.04
CA GLY A 183 5.94 -4.31 17.98
C GLY A 183 5.98 -5.84 18.05
N ALA A 184 6.95 -6.47 17.37
CA ALA A 184 7.17 -7.92 17.37
C ALA A 184 8.20 -8.36 18.42
#